data_AF-A0A3D3M057-F1
#
_entry.id   AF-A0A3D3M057-F1
#
_cell.length_a   1.000
_cell.length_b   1.000
_cell.length_c   1.000
_cell.angle_alpha   90.00
_cell.angle_beta   90.00
_cell.angle_gamma   90.00
#
_symmetry.space_group_name_H-M   'P 1'
#
loop_
_entity.id
_entity.type
_entity.pdbx_description
1 polymer ?
#
loop_
_entity_poly.entity_id
_entity_poly.type
_entity_poly.pdbx_seq_one_letter_code
_entity_poly.pdbx_strand_id
1 'polypeptide(L)'
;MPRRMSRLEGFEAACGELAVGGWPVLLRETGGEPVPQSPAVINIALVYVAPRSEGDQKRIENAYERLCLPLCEVLREWGGVASVGEIEGAFCDGRYNVNLNGRKLVGTAQRWRQGLGGKRPVVLVHGALLLDNERESMVAAVNRFNECCDLEQRCLADSHIALHEVVPEAPLLERLAQAYARTLDANPKD
;
A
#
# COMPACT_ATOMS: atom_id res chain seq x y z
N MET A 1 -9.38 3.77 5.74
CA MET A 1 -9.01 5.21 5.72
C MET A 1 -8.29 5.61 7.01
N PRO A 2 -7.27 6.46 6.98
CA PRO A 2 -6.60 6.90 8.20
C PRO A 2 -7.55 7.62 9.16
N ARG A 3 -7.45 7.35 10.47
CA ARG A 3 -8.35 7.90 11.51
C ARG A 3 -8.50 9.42 11.47
N ARG A 4 -7.47 10.16 11.07
CA ARG A 4 -7.54 11.64 10.95
C ARG A 4 -8.67 12.12 10.03
N MET A 5 -9.06 11.32 9.03
CA MET A 5 -10.10 11.69 8.06
C MET A 5 -11.51 11.68 8.66
N SER A 6 -11.71 11.04 9.82
CA SER A 6 -13.00 11.06 10.51
C SER A 6 -13.36 12.43 11.09
N ARG A 7 -12.48 13.42 10.95
CA ARG A 7 -12.67 14.81 11.40
C ARG A 7 -13.06 15.73 10.24
N LEU A 8 -13.10 15.23 9.01
CA LEU A 8 -13.52 16.01 7.86
C LEU A 8 -15.01 16.34 7.96
N GLU A 9 -15.37 17.54 7.54
CA GLU A 9 -16.76 17.86 7.24
C GLU A 9 -17.25 16.90 6.14
N GLY A 10 -18.50 16.45 6.25
CA GLY A 10 -19.07 15.48 5.29
C GLY A 10 -18.63 14.02 5.48
N PHE A 11 -17.74 13.69 6.44
CA PHE A 11 -17.27 12.31 6.66
C PHE A 11 -18.41 11.31 6.91
N GLU A 12 -19.38 11.65 7.77
CA GLU A 12 -20.51 10.76 8.06
C GLU A 12 -21.41 10.54 6.84
N ALA A 13 -21.67 11.59 6.06
CA ALA A 13 -22.41 11.51 4.80
C ALA A 13 -21.66 10.62 3.79
N ALA A 14 -20.34 10.82 3.65
CA ALA A 14 -19.49 10.00 2.81
C ALA A 14 -19.57 8.52 3.21
N CYS A 15 -19.51 8.21 4.51
CA CYS A 15 -19.63 6.84 5.01
C CYS A 15 -20.98 6.21 4.64
N GLY A 16 -22.08 6.97 4.78
CA GLY A 16 -23.42 6.52 4.41
C GLY A 16 -23.54 6.22 2.92
N GLU A 17 -23.10 7.14 2.07
CA GLU A 17 -23.18 6.97 0.62
C GLU A 17 -22.28 5.83 0.11
N LEU A 18 -21.03 5.78 0.57
CA LEU A 18 -20.12 4.71 0.17
C LEU A 18 -20.62 3.34 0.64
N ALA A 19 -21.24 3.23 1.82
CA ALA A 19 -21.82 1.98 2.29
C ALA A 19 -22.97 1.48 1.38
N VAL A 20 -23.84 2.38 0.90
CA VAL A 20 -24.88 2.05 -0.09
C VAL A 20 -24.26 1.55 -1.41
N GLY A 21 -23.14 2.15 -1.81
CA GLY A 21 -22.36 1.72 -2.99
C GLY A 21 -21.51 0.46 -2.79
N GLY A 22 -21.59 -0.22 -1.65
CA GLY A 22 -20.82 -1.45 -1.36
C GLY A 22 -19.38 -1.21 -0.88
N TRP A 23 -19.02 0.03 -0.54
CA TRP A 23 -17.68 0.44 -0.10
C TRP A 23 -17.68 0.95 1.36
N PRO A 24 -18.06 0.13 2.37
CA PRO A 24 -18.11 0.59 3.75
C PRO A 24 -16.77 1.14 4.23
N VAL A 25 -16.80 2.30 4.89
CA VAL A 25 -15.59 2.98 5.37
C VAL A 25 -15.12 2.40 6.70
N LEU A 26 -13.90 1.85 6.71
CA LEU A 26 -13.21 1.41 7.93
C LEU A 26 -12.02 2.30 8.24
N LEU A 27 -11.82 2.61 9.53
CA LEU A 27 -10.70 3.44 9.98
C LEU A 27 -9.45 2.60 10.30
N ARG A 28 -8.28 3.12 9.94
CA ARG A 28 -6.96 2.54 10.20
C ARG A 28 -6.04 3.53 10.88
N GLU A 29 -5.03 2.99 11.54
CA GLU A 29 -4.05 3.75 12.33
C GLU A 29 -2.80 4.12 11.54
N THR A 30 -2.52 3.42 10.44
CA THR A 30 -1.46 3.79 9.51
C THR A 30 -1.80 5.09 8.79
N GLY A 31 -0.77 5.88 8.44
CA GLY A 31 -0.95 7.16 7.73
C GLY A 31 -1.31 7.00 6.24
N GLY A 32 -1.52 8.10 5.53
CA GLY A 32 -1.86 8.12 4.09
C GLY A 32 -3.26 8.67 3.82
N GLU A 33 -3.91 8.17 2.79
CA GLU A 33 -5.23 8.62 2.32
C GLU A 33 -6.20 7.42 2.18
N PRO A 34 -7.42 7.56 1.60
CA PRO A 34 -8.31 6.44 1.33
C PRO A 34 -7.62 5.38 0.46
N VAL A 35 -7.76 4.11 0.83
CA VAL A 35 -7.27 2.97 0.05
C VAL A 35 -8.44 2.00 -0.08
N PRO A 36 -8.99 1.81 -1.29
CA PRO A 36 -10.01 0.80 -1.54
C PRO A 36 -9.50 -0.61 -1.25
N GLN A 37 -10.41 -1.47 -0.80
CA GLN A 37 -10.13 -2.89 -0.55
C GLN A 37 -11.26 -3.72 -1.17
N SER A 38 -10.91 -4.68 -2.01
CA SER A 38 -11.84 -5.61 -2.66
C SER A 38 -11.21 -7.01 -2.73
N PRO A 39 -11.95 -8.03 -3.19
CA PRO A 39 -11.37 -9.35 -3.47
C PRO A 39 -10.19 -9.33 -4.46
N ALA A 40 -10.09 -8.28 -5.28
CA ALA A 40 -8.98 -8.06 -6.21
C ALA A 40 -7.71 -7.48 -5.54
N VAL A 41 -7.68 -7.32 -4.21
CA VAL A 41 -6.53 -6.73 -3.50
C VAL A 41 -5.86 -7.77 -2.61
N ILE A 42 -4.55 -7.93 -2.77
CA ILE A 42 -3.72 -8.69 -1.83
C ILE A 42 -2.99 -7.72 -0.90
N ASN A 43 -3.12 -7.95 0.41
CA ASN A 43 -2.37 -7.22 1.41
C ASN A 43 -1.11 -8.00 1.80
N ILE A 44 0.06 -7.41 1.55
CA ILE A 44 1.37 -7.96 1.92
C ILE A 44 1.84 -7.18 3.15
N ALA A 45 2.27 -7.87 4.21
CA ALA A 45 2.79 -7.23 5.40
C ALA A 45 4.06 -7.91 5.90
N LEU A 46 5.10 -7.10 6.16
CA LEU A 46 6.30 -7.52 6.86
C LEU A 46 6.26 -6.94 8.28
N VAL A 47 6.48 -7.81 9.27
CA VAL A 47 6.54 -7.42 10.68
C VAL A 47 7.86 -7.92 11.26
N TYR A 48 8.69 -7.00 11.72
CA TYR A 48 10.00 -7.34 12.28
C TYR A 48 10.47 -6.31 13.30
N VAL A 49 11.42 -6.74 14.14
CA VAL A 49 12.14 -5.87 15.06
C VAL A 49 13.20 -5.12 14.26
N ALA A 50 13.19 -3.79 14.30
CA ALA A 50 14.17 -3.02 13.54
C ALA A 50 15.58 -3.23 14.11
N PRO A 51 16.58 -3.51 13.25
CA PRO A 51 17.94 -3.74 13.70
C PRO A 51 18.55 -2.47 14.32
N ARG A 52 19.33 -2.63 15.39
CA ARG A 52 19.95 -1.49 16.08
C ARG A 52 20.96 -0.76 15.19
N SER A 53 21.71 -1.52 14.40
CA SER A 53 22.71 -1.06 13.44
C SER A 53 22.16 -0.08 12.38
N GLU A 54 20.86 -0.11 12.07
CA GLU A 54 20.27 0.82 11.11
C GLU A 54 20.10 2.25 11.65
N GLY A 55 20.12 2.41 12.97
CA GLY A 55 19.87 3.68 13.64
C GLY A 55 18.50 4.28 13.29
N ASP A 56 18.31 5.54 13.69
CA ASP A 56 17.00 6.20 13.59
C ASP A 56 16.77 6.93 12.26
N GLN A 57 17.85 7.34 11.59
CA GLN A 57 17.78 8.30 10.49
C GLN A 57 17.21 7.71 9.19
N LYS A 58 17.43 6.41 8.93
CA LYS A 58 17.02 5.73 7.69
C LYS A 58 16.00 4.62 7.88
N ARG A 59 15.56 4.37 9.12
CA ARG A 59 14.71 3.21 9.45
C ARG A 59 13.38 3.21 8.68
N ILE A 60 12.83 4.39 8.40
CA ILE A 60 11.56 4.58 7.69
C ILE A 60 11.72 4.21 6.22
N GLU A 61 12.76 4.72 5.57
CA GLU A 61 13.13 4.45 4.19
C GLU A 61 13.49 2.98 4.01
N ASN A 62 14.37 2.45 4.86
CA ASN A 62 14.77 1.04 4.84
C ASN A 62 13.55 0.10 4.93
N ALA A 63 12.57 0.41 5.79
CA ALA A 63 11.37 -0.40 5.93
C ALA A 63 10.54 -0.42 4.64
N TYR A 64 10.38 0.72 3.97
CA TYR A 64 9.73 0.74 2.66
C TYR A 64 10.52 0.00 1.61
N GLU A 65 11.84 0.20 1.52
CA GLU A 65 12.71 -0.49 0.56
C GLU A 65 12.66 -2.01 0.74
N ARG A 66 12.64 -2.50 1.98
CA ARG A 66 12.49 -3.93 2.30
C ARG A 66 11.17 -4.52 1.81
N LEU A 67 10.10 -3.73 1.71
CA LEU A 67 8.84 -4.16 1.12
C LEU A 67 8.87 -4.02 -0.41
N CYS A 68 9.32 -2.88 -0.93
CA CYS A 68 9.16 -2.50 -2.33
C CYS A 68 10.17 -3.17 -3.26
N LEU A 69 11.45 -3.20 -2.89
CA LEU A 69 12.51 -3.64 -3.81
C LEU A 69 12.41 -5.12 -4.19
N PRO A 70 12.18 -6.08 -3.25
CA PRO A 70 12.00 -7.48 -3.63
C PRO A 70 10.79 -7.71 -4.53
N LEU A 71 9.71 -6.95 -4.34
CA LEU A 71 8.56 -6.99 -5.23
C LEU A 71 8.91 -6.45 -6.62
N CYS A 72 9.64 -5.33 -6.71
CA CYS A 72 10.11 -4.82 -8.00
C CYS A 72 11.00 -5.83 -8.72
N GLU A 73 11.88 -6.54 -8.02
CA GLU A 73 12.71 -7.60 -8.61
C GLU A 73 11.86 -8.72 -9.21
N VAL A 74 10.90 -9.26 -8.44
CA VAL A 74 9.98 -10.30 -8.91
C VAL A 74 9.18 -9.84 -10.14
N LEU A 75 8.69 -8.60 -10.14
CA LEU A 75 7.94 -8.06 -11.27
C LEU A 75 8.82 -7.93 -12.54
N ARG A 76 10.11 -7.58 -12.38
CA ARG A 76 11.06 -7.53 -13.50
C ARG A 76 11.40 -8.92 -14.04
N GLU A 77 11.50 -9.93 -13.17
CA GLU A 77 11.68 -11.33 -13.59
C GLU A 77 10.53 -11.80 -14.48
N TRP A 78 9.31 -11.28 -14.27
CA TRP A 78 8.15 -11.55 -15.11
C TRP A 78 8.01 -10.63 -16.34
N GLY A 79 9.05 -9.84 -16.65
CA GLY A 79 9.09 -8.97 -17.83
C GLY A 79 8.43 -7.61 -17.67
N GLY A 80 8.03 -7.23 -16.45
CA GLY A 80 7.47 -5.92 -16.14
C GLY A 80 8.51 -4.82 -15.97
N VAL A 81 8.14 -3.57 -16.29
CA VAL A 81 8.96 -2.40 -15.94
C VAL A 81 8.56 -1.88 -14.56
N ALA A 82 9.24 -2.37 -13.53
CA ALA A 82 8.92 -2.02 -12.14
C ALA A 82 9.81 -0.90 -11.58
N SER A 83 9.22 0.01 -10.82
CA SER A 83 9.91 1.12 -10.13
C SER A 83 9.22 1.46 -8.80
N VAL A 84 9.88 2.31 -8.01
CA VAL A 84 9.33 2.89 -6.79
C VAL A 84 9.15 4.39 -6.98
N GLY A 85 7.99 4.92 -6.62
CA GLY A 85 7.74 6.36 -6.69
C GLY A 85 6.27 6.75 -6.77
N GLU A 86 6.04 8.06 -6.75
CA GLU A 86 4.73 8.69 -6.90
C GLU A 86 4.17 8.46 -8.32
N ILE A 87 2.84 8.40 -8.42
CA ILE A 87 2.10 8.33 -9.67
C ILE A 87 0.96 9.34 -9.60
N GLU A 88 1.06 10.39 -10.41
CA GLU A 88 0.04 11.42 -10.49
C GLU A 88 -1.34 10.81 -10.81
N GLY A 89 -2.36 11.30 -10.11
CA GLY A 89 -3.74 10.79 -10.23
C GLY A 89 -3.98 9.45 -9.52
N ALA A 90 -2.99 8.85 -8.86
CA ALA A 90 -3.22 7.65 -8.07
C ALA A 90 -3.89 7.96 -6.72
N PHE A 91 -4.74 7.05 -6.22
CA PHE A 91 -5.27 7.19 -4.85
C PHE A 91 -4.20 6.86 -3.82
N CYS A 92 -4.20 7.58 -2.68
CA CYS A 92 -3.22 7.39 -1.60
C CYS A 92 -1.78 7.38 -2.15
N ASP A 93 -1.47 8.35 -3.01
CA ASP A 93 -0.16 8.47 -3.64
C ASP A 93 0.94 8.80 -2.62
N GLY A 94 2.17 8.41 -2.93
CA GLY A 94 3.32 8.69 -2.10
C GLY A 94 4.62 8.09 -2.63
N ARG A 95 5.73 8.60 -2.11
CA ARG A 95 7.12 8.29 -2.53
C ARG A 95 7.48 6.80 -2.64
N TYR A 96 6.71 5.91 -2.01
CA TYR A 96 7.01 4.47 -1.94
C TYR A 96 5.87 3.58 -2.45
N ASN A 97 5.20 3.96 -3.54
CA ASN A 97 4.42 2.97 -4.27
C ASN A 97 5.34 2.00 -5.02
N VAL A 98 4.85 0.80 -5.31
CA VAL A 98 5.43 -0.03 -6.38
C VAL A 98 4.63 0.21 -7.64
N ASN A 99 5.33 0.59 -8.69
CA ASN A 99 4.78 0.92 -9.99
C ASN A 99 5.12 -0.20 -10.97
N LEU A 100 4.24 -0.45 -11.92
CA LEU A 100 4.43 -1.40 -13.01
C LEU A 100 4.01 -0.71 -14.31
N ASN A 101 4.92 -0.68 -15.29
CA ASN A 101 4.69 -0.06 -16.60
C ASN A 101 4.18 1.39 -16.50
N GLY A 102 4.75 2.17 -15.58
CA GLY A 102 4.43 3.60 -15.39
C GLY A 102 3.12 3.88 -14.64
N ARG A 103 2.47 2.86 -14.07
CA ARG A 103 1.21 3.00 -13.31
C ARG A 103 1.36 2.38 -11.93
N LYS A 104 0.56 2.83 -10.96
CA LYS A 104 0.61 2.32 -9.59
C LYS A 104 0.02 0.92 -9.50
N LEU A 105 0.81 -0.04 -9.01
CA LEU A 105 0.38 -1.41 -8.73
C LEU A 105 0.12 -1.62 -7.23
N VAL A 106 0.98 -1.05 -6.37
CA VAL A 106 0.92 -1.22 -4.92
C VAL A 106 1.04 0.12 -4.21
N GLY A 107 0.06 0.43 -3.36
CA GLY A 107 0.19 1.51 -2.37
C GLY A 107 0.74 0.97 -1.06
N THR A 108 1.67 1.68 -0.42
CA THR A 108 2.32 1.22 0.81
C THR A 108 2.06 2.13 2.01
N ALA A 109 2.16 1.57 3.20
CA ALA A 109 2.18 2.31 4.45
C ALA A 109 2.95 1.54 5.52
N GLN A 110 3.29 2.22 6.61
CA GLN A 110 3.97 1.60 7.74
C GLN A 110 3.47 2.13 9.08
N ARG A 111 3.69 1.33 10.13
CA ARG A 111 3.44 1.67 11.53
C ARG A 111 4.56 1.16 12.41
N TRP A 112 5.00 2.02 13.32
CA TRP A 112 6.04 1.73 14.29
C TRP A 112 5.45 1.69 15.70
N ARG A 113 5.87 0.70 16.49
CA ARG A 113 5.53 0.58 17.91
C ARG A 113 6.77 0.18 18.71
N GLN A 114 6.80 0.55 19.98
CA GLN A 114 7.80 0.00 20.89
C GLN A 114 7.49 -1.48 21.16
N GLY A 115 8.51 -2.34 21.10
CA GLY A 115 8.39 -3.73 21.48
C GLY A 115 8.07 -3.90 22.96
N LEU A 116 7.58 -5.09 23.34
CA LEU A 116 7.30 -5.44 24.73
C LEU A 116 8.53 -5.20 25.62
N GLY A 117 8.33 -4.43 26.70
CA GLY A 117 9.40 -4.03 27.62
C GLY A 117 10.29 -2.89 27.11
N GLY A 118 9.92 -2.17 26.05
CA GLY A 118 10.60 -0.97 25.57
C GLY A 118 11.98 -1.20 24.96
N LYS A 119 12.31 -2.46 24.61
CA LYS A 119 13.68 -2.85 24.26
C LYS A 119 14.10 -2.40 22.86
N ARG A 120 13.21 -2.51 21.87
CA ARG A 120 13.47 -2.18 20.46
C ARG A 120 12.17 -1.82 19.72
N PRO A 121 12.22 -0.91 18.74
CA PRO A 121 11.07 -0.64 17.89
C PRO A 121 10.74 -1.84 17.00
N VAL A 122 9.45 -2.08 16.80
CA VAL A 122 8.87 -3.06 15.88
C VAL A 122 8.15 -2.29 14.79
N VAL A 123 8.37 -2.69 13.55
CA VAL A 123 7.71 -2.11 12.38
C VAL A 123 6.75 -3.12 11.77
N LEU A 124 5.57 -2.63 11.40
CA LEU A 124 4.71 -3.25 10.39
C LEU A 124 4.80 -2.36 9.15
N VAL A 125 5.37 -2.88 8.08
CA VAL A 125 5.35 -2.24 6.76
C VAL A 125 4.50 -3.11 5.84
N HIS A 126 3.57 -2.49 5.12
CA HIS A 126 2.59 -3.23 4.32
C HIS A 126 2.26 -2.53 3.00
N GLY A 127 1.80 -3.34 2.04
CA GLY A 127 1.37 -2.91 0.72
C GLY A 127 0.02 -3.52 0.35
N ALA A 128 -0.82 -2.74 -0.31
CA ALA A 128 -2.06 -3.19 -0.94
C ALA A 128 -1.81 -3.32 -2.45
N LEU A 129 -1.66 -4.55 -2.94
CA LEU A 129 -1.37 -4.90 -4.33
C LEU A 129 -2.68 -5.15 -5.08
N LEU A 130 -2.89 -4.46 -6.19
CA LEU A 130 -4.01 -4.71 -7.08
C LEU A 130 -3.72 -5.94 -7.95
N LEU A 131 -4.46 -7.02 -7.70
CA LEU A 131 -4.31 -8.30 -8.38
C LEU A 131 -5.10 -8.33 -9.68
N ASP A 132 -6.41 -8.08 -9.58
CA ASP A 132 -7.35 -8.04 -10.71
C ASP A 132 -7.80 -6.61 -11.00
N ASN A 133 -8.18 -6.35 -12.26
CA ASN A 133 -8.52 -5.00 -12.68
C ASN A 133 -9.93 -4.58 -12.19
N GLU A 134 -9.94 -3.93 -11.03
CA GLU A 134 -11.12 -3.30 -10.40
C GLU A 134 -10.94 -1.78 -10.26
N ARG A 135 -10.01 -1.18 -11.01
CA ARG A 135 -9.55 0.19 -10.76
C ARG A 135 -10.63 1.25 -10.94
N GLU A 136 -11.58 1.04 -11.86
CA GLU A 136 -12.70 1.96 -12.10
C GLU A 136 -13.60 2.10 -10.87
N SER A 137 -14.06 0.96 -10.32
CA SER A 137 -14.93 0.92 -9.14
C SER A 137 -14.22 1.46 -7.90
N MET A 138 -12.93 1.15 -7.75
CA MET A 138 -12.06 1.65 -6.68
C MET A 138 -11.88 3.17 -6.75
N VAL A 139 -11.54 3.71 -7.93
CA VAL A 139 -11.36 5.15 -8.13
C VAL A 139 -12.68 5.89 -7.92
N ALA A 140 -13.79 5.35 -8.42
CA ALA A 140 -15.12 5.92 -8.20
C ALA A 140 -15.43 6.05 -6.70
N ALA A 141 -15.12 5.02 -5.90
CA ALA A 141 -15.32 5.07 -4.45
C ALA A 141 -14.47 6.15 -3.76
N VAL A 142 -13.18 6.26 -4.13
CA VAL A 142 -12.29 7.30 -3.57
C VAL A 142 -12.75 8.70 -3.97
N ASN A 143 -13.06 8.91 -5.24
CA ASN A 143 -13.53 10.21 -5.74
C ASN A 143 -14.86 10.60 -5.09
N ARG A 144 -15.77 9.63 -4.90
CA ARG A 144 -17.03 9.90 -4.20
C ARG A 144 -16.80 10.33 -2.76
N PHE A 145 -15.90 9.65 -2.04
CA PHE A 145 -15.53 10.08 -0.68
C PHE A 145 -14.98 11.51 -0.68
N ASN A 146 -14.08 11.82 -1.62
CA ASN A 146 -13.47 13.13 -1.74
C ASN A 146 -14.50 14.22 -2.05
N GLU A 147 -15.48 13.95 -2.93
CA GLU A 147 -16.60 14.86 -3.21
C GLU A 147 -17.44 15.13 -1.96
N CYS A 148 -17.83 14.10 -1.22
CA CYS A 148 -18.62 14.26 -0.01
C CYS A 148 -17.90 15.08 1.08
N CYS A 149 -16.57 15.04 1.09
CA CYS A 149 -15.74 15.74 2.07
C CYS A 149 -15.13 17.06 1.54
N ASP A 150 -15.59 17.55 0.38
CA ASP A 150 -15.08 18.74 -0.30
C ASP A 150 -13.54 18.76 -0.47
N LEU A 151 -12.96 17.60 -0.77
CA LEU A 151 -11.53 17.47 -1.08
C LEU A 151 -11.31 17.71 -2.57
N GLU A 152 -10.23 18.38 -2.96
CA GLU A 152 -9.95 18.72 -4.36
C GLU A 152 -9.46 17.52 -5.20
N GLN A 153 -8.76 16.57 -4.58
CA GLN A 153 -8.11 15.45 -5.28
C GLN A 153 -9.13 14.60 -6.05
N ARG A 154 -8.85 14.34 -7.34
CA ARG A 154 -9.60 13.40 -8.18
C ARG A 154 -8.62 12.39 -8.79
N CYS A 155 -8.82 11.13 -8.44
CA CYS A 155 -8.01 10.01 -8.90
C CYS A 155 -8.43 9.58 -10.30
N LEU A 156 -7.49 9.02 -11.06
CA LEU A 156 -7.68 8.51 -12.41
C LEU A 156 -7.51 6.99 -12.42
N ALA A 157 -8.44 6.29 -13.07
CA ALA A 157 -8.37 4.84 -13.24
C ALA A 157 -7.06 4.43 -13.93
N ASP A 158 -6.68 5.14 -15.00
CA ASP A 158 -5.47 4.87 -15.78
C ASP A 158 -4.16 5.15 -15.05
N SER A 159 -4.18 5.78 -13.87
CA SER A 159 -3.01 5.87 -13.00
C SER A 159 -2.69 4.55 -12.28
N HIS A 160 -3.53 3.53 -12.43
CA HIS A 160 -3.40 2.24 -11.75
C HIS A 160 -3.30 1.08 -12.74
N ILE A 161 -2.67 0.00 -12.29
CA ILE A 161 -2.53 -1.25 -13.04
C ILE A 161 -2.72 -2.44 -12.10
N ALA A 162 -3.40 -3.48 -12.57
CA ALA A 162 -3.53 -4.74 -11.88
C ALA A 162 -2.45 -5.73 -12.35
N LEU A 163 -1.98 -6.60 -11.46
CA LEU A 163 -0.93 -7.56 -11.78
C LEU A 163 -1.32 -8.48 -12.94
N HIS A 164 -2.56 -8.99 -12.94
CA HIS A 164 -3.04 -9.93 -13.95
C HIS A 164 -3.23 -9.30 -15.34
N GLU A 165 -3.12 -7.97 -15.49
CA GLU A 165 -3.01 -7.33 -16.81
C GLU A 165 -1.66 -7.61 -17.49
N VAL A 166 -0.62 -7.92 -16.70
CA VAL A 166 0.76 -8.15 -17.19
C VAL A 166 1.16 -9.61 -17.04
N VAL A 167 0.78 -10.24 -15.92
CA VAL A 167 1.15 -11.61 -15.58
C VAL A 167 -0.11 -12.37 -15.09
N PRO A 168 -0.98 -12.85 -16.00
CA PRO A 168 -2.27 -13.46 -15.62
C PRO A 168 -2.14 -14.68 -14.70
N GLU A 169 -1.10 -15.50 -14.90
CA GLU A 169 -0.84 -16.73 -14.14
C GLU A 169 0.34 -16.55 -13.17
N ALA A 170 0.40 -15.39 -12.50
CA ALA A 170 1.52 -15.08 -11.61
C ALA A 170 1.58 -16.07 -10.43
N PRO A 171 2.71 -16.75 -10.19
CA PRO A 171 2.92 -17.56 -8.98
C PRO A 171 3.21 -16.67 -7.76
N LEU A 172 2.32 -15.72 -7.51
CA LEU A 172 2.54 -14.55 -6.68
C LEU A 172 2.86 -14.92 -5.23
N LEU A 173 2.00 -15.71 -4.61
CA LEU A 173 2.14 -16.06 -3.19
C LEU A 173 3.47 -16.78 -2.93
N GLU A 174 3.79 -17.80 -3.74
CA GLU A 174 5.03 -18.56 -3.57
C GLU A 174 6.27 -17.70 -3.82
N ARG A 175 6.30 -16.93 -4.92
CA ARG A 175 7.47 -16.11 -5.28
C ARG A 175 7.68 -14.96 -4.29
N LEU A 176 6.62 -14.30 -3.84
CA LEU A 176 6.74 -13.24 -2.84
C LEU A 176 7.11 -13.81 -1.47
N ALA A 177 6.56 -14.96 -1.05
CA ALA A 177 6.97 -15.60 0.20
C ALA A 177 8.48 -15.92 0.20
N GLN A 178 8.99 -16.48 -0.90
CA GLN A 178 10.42 -16.75 -1.06
C GLN A 178 11.26 -15.47 -1.05
N ALA A 179 10.84 -14.42 -1.77
CA ALA A 179 11.55 -13.16 -1.84
C ALA A 179 11.62 -12.48 -0.46
N TYR A 180 10.48 -12.37 0.24
CA TYR A 180 10.42 -11.73 1.55
C TYR A 180 11.05 -12.55 2.67
N ALA A 181 11.04 -13.88 2.60
CA ALA A 181 11.81 -14.71 3.52
C ALA A 181 13.31 -14.39 3.42
N ARG A 182 13.86 -14.32 2.19
CA ARG A 182 15.26 -13.92 1.98
C ARG A 182 15.54 -12.51 2.49
N THR A 183 14.63 -11.56 2.25
CA THR A 183 14.78 -10.18 2.75
C THR A 183 14.86 -10.14 4.27
N LEU A 184 13.98 -10.87 4.97
CA LEU A 184 13.96 -10.90 6.43
C LEU A 184 15.14 -11.68 7.03
N ASP A 185 15.58 -12.76 6.39
CA ASP A 185 16.75 -13.53 6.82
C ASP A 185 18.06 -12.73 6.70
N ALA A 186 18.13 -11.83 5.72
CA ALA A 186 19.23 -10.89 5.54
C ALA A 186 19.21 -9.73 6.55
N ASN A 187 18.15 -9.57 7.35
CA ASN A 187 18.12 -8.53 8.37
C ASN A 187 19.19 -8.79 9.45
N PRO A 188 19.97 -7.77 9.82
CA PRO A 188 20.80 -7.86 11.01
C PRO A 188 19.93 -8.21 12.24
N LYS A 189 20.45 -9.10 13.10
CA LYS A 189 19.71 -9.65 14.25
C LYS A 189 20.04 -8.95 15.58
N ASP A 190 20.78 -7.84 15.51
CA ASP A 190 21.35 -7.10 16.64
C ASP A 190 20.33 -6.26 17.45
#